data_AF-A0A0P9UGB4-F1
#
_entry.id   AF-A0A0P9UGB4-F1
#
_cell.length_a   1.000
_cell.length_b   1.000
_cell.length_c   1.000
_cell.angle_alpha   90.00
_cell.angle_beta   90.00
_cell.angle_gamma   90.00
#
_symmetry.space_group_name_H-M   'P 1'
#
loop_
_entity.id
_entity.type
_entity.pdbx_description
1 polymer ?
#
loop_
_entity_poly.entity_id
_entity_poly.type
_entity_poly.pdbx_seq_one_letter_code
_entity_poly.pdbx_strand_id
1 'polypeptide(L)'
;MTPQKSDVLIIGGGFMGSSSAFFLRQHGRSVTLLERDQIGQYASGVNFGNVRRQGRFLGQLELSNRSWALWKRLPELIGEAAICACVIAKTKSLNWRPMPPHPKPASWICR
;
A
#
# COMPACT_ATOMS: atom_id res chain seq x y z
N MET A 1 2.34 26.42 -12.61
CA MET A 1 2.28 24.96 -12.37
C MET A 1 1.23 24.37 -13.29
N THR A 2 1.60 23.47 -14.19
CA THR A 2 0.64 22.66 -14.94
C THR A 2 0.04 21.61 -14.00
N PRO A 3 -1.30 21.42 -13.97
CA PRO A 3 -1.90 20.39 -13.13
C PRO A 3 -1.35 19.02 -13.53
N GLN A 4 -0.84 18.27 -12.56
CA GLN A 4 -0.47 16.88 -12.78
C GLN A 4 -1.76 16.08 -13.02
N LYS A 5 -1.90 15.51 -14.22
CA LYS A 5 -3.07 14.69 -14.57
C LYS A 5 -2.86 13.26 -14.06
N SER A 6 -3.83 12.75 -13.31
CA SER A 6 -3.90 11.36 -12.88
C SER A 6 -5.31 10.80 -13.11
N ASP A 7 -5.41 9.49 -13.30
CA ASP A 7 -6.67 8.78 -13.48
C ASP A 7 -7.43 8.66 -12.14
N VAL A 8 -6.68 8.57 -11.05
CA VAL A 8 -7.23 8.40 -9.70
C VAL A 8 -6.52 9.33 -8.72
N LEU A 9 -7.32 10.08 -7.96
CA LEU A 9 -6.89 10.83 -6.79
C LEU A 9 -7.29 10.07 -5.51
N ILE A 10 -6.34 9.80 -4.63
CA ILE A 10 -6.55 9.18 -3.33
C ILE A 10 -6.27 10.21 -2.24
N ILE A 11 -7.22 10.39 -1.33
CA ILE A 11 -7.09 11.29 -0.18
C ILE A 11 -6.95 10.44 1.08
N GLY A 12 -5.78 10.50 1.71
CA GLY A 12 -5.39 9.72 2.88
C GLY A 12 -4.37 8.63 2.57
N GLY A 13 -3.22 8.70 3.22
CA GLY A 13 -2.08 7.78 3.10
C GLY A 13 -2.03 6.68 4.17
N GLY A 14 -3.16 6.33 4.77
CA GLY A 14 -3.24 5.17 5.66
C GLY A 14 -3.09 3.82 4.92
N PHE A 15 -3.21 2.71 5.65
CA PHE A 15 -3.14 1.34 5.11
C PHE A 15 -4.01 1.16 3.87
N MET A 16 -5.27 1.62 3.92
CA MET A 16 -6.20 1.48 2.81
C MET A 16 -5.82 2.33 1.60
N GLY A 17 -5.42 3.58 1.80
CA GLY A 17 -5.06 4.48 0.70
C GLY A 17 -3.77 4.06 0.01
N SER A 18 -2.75 3.72 0.79
CA SER A 18 -1.46 3.24 0.27
C SER A 18 -1.57 1.89 -0.43
N SER A 19 -2.36 0.95 0.12
CA SER A 19 -2.66 -0.33 -0.53
C SER A 19 -3.42 -0.12 -1.85
N SER A 20 -4.44 0.74 -1.85
CA SER A 20 -5.20 1.07 -3.06
C SER A 20 -4.29 1.68 -4.14
N ALA A 21 -3.43 2.63 -3.77
CA ALA A 21 -2.47 3.22 -4.68
C ALA A 21 -1.54 2.18 -5.30
N PHE A 22 -0.98 1.29 -4.47
CA PHE A 22 -0.09 0.22 -4.91
C PHE A 22 -0.76 -0.68 -5.95
N PHE A 23 -1.94 -1.23 -5.64
CA PHE A 23 -2.62 -2.14 -6.57
C PHE A 23 -3.11 -1.41 -7.83
N LEU A 24 -3.59 -0.17 -7.73
CA LEU A 24 -3.97 0.62 -8.92
C LEU A 24 -2.78 0.88 -9.85
N ARG A 25 -1.59 1.17 -9.29
CA ARG A 25 -0.36 1.32 -10.07
C ARG A 25 0.06 0.01 -10.73
N GLN A 26 -0.09 -1.14 -10.05
CA GLN A 26 0.14 -2.45 -10.66
C GLN A 26 -0.82 -2.73 -11.83
N HIS A 27 -2.03 -2.19 -11.80
CA HIS A 27 -3.01 -2.30 -12.88
C HIS A 27 -2.88 -1.18 -13.93
N GLY A 28 -1.73 -0.50 -14.00
CA GLY A 28 -1.42 0.46 -15.06
C GLY A 28 -2.12 1.82 -14.95
N ARG A 29 -2.81 2.12 -13.84
CA ARG A 29 -3.44 3.43 -13.61
C ARG A 29 -2.43 4.45 -13.14
N SER A 30 -2.60 5.71 -13.54
CA SER A 30 -1.87 6.83 -12.94
C SER A 30 -2.60 7.29 -11.66
N VAL A 31 -1.87 7.42 -10.57
CA VAL A 31 -2.44 7.68 -9.24
C VAL A 31 -1.71 8.83 -8.57
N THR A 32 -2.47 9.78 -8.04
CA THR A 32 -1.99 10.80 -7.10
C THR A 32 -2.52 10.46 -5.71
N LEU A 33 -1.64 10.30 -4.73
CA LEU A 33 -2.01 10.11 -3.33
C LEU A 33 -1.64 11.38 -2.55
N LEU A 34 -2.63 11.94 -1.85
CA LEU A 34 -2.44 13.10 -0.98
C LEU A 34 -2.63 12.67 0.46
N GLU A 35 -1.62 12.94 1.28
CA GLU A 35 -1.66 12.82 2.74
C GLU A 35 -1.25 14.17 3.31
N ARG A 36 -1.91 14.59 4.39
CA ARG A 36 -1.63 15.86 5.06
C ARG A 36 -0.27 15.79 5.77
N ASP A 37 -0.03 14.66 6.44
CA ASP A 37 1.12 14.47 7.31
C ASP A 37 2.01 13.32 6.78
N GLN A 38 2.45 12.41 7.64
CA GLN A 38 3.24 11.26 7.22
C GLN A 38 2.33 10.07 6.89
N ILE A 39 2.65 9.38 5.77
CA ILE A 39 1.96 8.16 5.34
C ILE A 39 1.85 7.20 6.51
N GLY A 40 0.67 6.65 6.77
CA GLY A 40 0.44 5.68 7.85
C GLY A 40 0.59 6.19 9.28
N GLN A 41 0.78 7.49 9.54
CA GLN A 41 1.03 8.03 10.89
C GLN A 41 -0.13 7.84 11.88
N TYR A 42 -1.38 7.81 11.41
CA TYR A 42 -2.57 7.78 12.25
C TYR A 42 -2.96 6.34 12.66
N ALA A 43 -4.25 5.97 12.60
CA ALA A 43 -4.76 4.65 12.98
C ALA A 43 -4.00 3.45 12.37
N SER A 44 -3.35 3.67 11.21
CA SER A 44 -2.51 2.66 10.56
C SER A 44 -1.18 2.41 11.25
N GLY A 45 -0.56 3.42 11.87
CA GLY A 45 0.75 3.31 12.53
C GLY A 45 0.65 3.01 14.02
N VAL A 46 -0.55 3.12 14.61
CA VAL A 46 -0.79 2.85 16.04
C VAL A 46 -1.67 1.62 16.30
N ASN A 47 -2.02 0.84 15.26
CA ASN A 47 -2.72 -0.42 15.49
C ASN A 47 -1.74 -1.52 15.96
N PHE A 48 -2.28 -2.53 16.63
CA PHE A 48 -1.52 -3.66 17.16
C PHE A 48 -1.06 -4.67 16.11
N GLY A 49 -1.23 -4.40 14.81
CA GLY A 49 -0.80 -5.28 13.72
C GLY A 49 -1.50 -6.64 13.66
N ASN A 50 -2.61 -6.84 14.38
CA ASN A 50 -3.27 -8.14 14.48
C ASN A 50 -4.07 -8.46 13.20
N VAL A 51 -3.61 -9.45 12.45
CA VAL A 51 -4.29 -9.99 11.26
C VAL A 51 -4.99 -11.29 11.63
N ARG A 52 -6.32 -11.25 11.75
CA ARG A 52 -7.13 -12.40 12.19
C ARG A 52 -8.33 -12.67 11.29
N ARG A 53 -8.65 -13.96 11.14
CA ARG A 53 -9.84 -14.47 10.45
C ARG A 53 -10.91 -15.00 11.42
N GLN A 54 -10.51 -15.32 12.64
CA GLN A 54 -11.36 -15.88 13.69
C GLN A 54 -12.39 -14.85 14.17
N GLY A 55 -13.61 -15.32 14.47
CA GLY A 55 -14.69 -14.49 15.04
C GLY A 55 -15.24 -13.43 14.08
N ARG A 56 -15.03 -13.58 12.76
CA ARG A 56 -15.61 -12.68 11.74
C ARG A 56 -17.03 -13.11 11.38
N PHE A 57 -17.87 -12.13 11.04
CA PHE A 57 -19.17 -12.40 10.41
C PHE A 57 -18.99 -13.23 9.13
N LEU A 58 -19.88 -14.20 8.89
CA LEU A 58 -19.75 -15.15 7.77
C LEU A 58 -19.63 -14.44 6.41
N GLY A 59 -20.40 -13.37 6.18
CA GLY A 59 -20.33 -12.59 4.95
C GLY A 59 -19.00 -11.85 4.73
N GLN A 60 -18.16 -11.73 5.76
CA GLN A 60 -16.83 -11.12 5.65
C GLN A 60 -15.71 -12.15 5.47
N LEU A 61 -16.00 -13.44 5.55
CA LEU A 61 -14.99 -14.50 5.47
C LEU A 61 -14.29 -14.52 4.12
N GLU A 62 -15.03 -14.31 3.03
CA GLU A 62 -14.45 -14.28 1.69
C GLU A 62 -13.41 -13.15 1.57
N LEU A 63 -13.77 -11.94 1.99
CA LEU A 63 -12.86 -10.79 1.98
C LEU A 63 -11.66 -11.04 2.90
N SER A 64 -11.89 -11.63 4.08
CA SER A 64 -10.84 -11.96 5.04
C SER A 64 -9.86 -12.99 4.48
N ASN A 65 -10.34 -13.99 3.73
CA ASN A 65 -9.50 -14.99 3.07
C ASN A 65 -8.68 -14.37 1.93
N ARG A 66 -9.27 -13.49 1.12
CA ARG A 66 -8.54 -12.75 0.07
C ARG A 66 -7.44 -11.87 0.67
N SER A 67 -7.75 -11.12 1.73
CA SER A 67 -6.76 -10.31 2.43
C SER A 67 -5.64 -11.17 3.02
N TRP A 68 -5.97 -12.31 3.64
CA TRP A 68 -4.98 -13.23 4.20
C TRP A 68 -4.04 -13.81 3.14
N ALA A 69 -4.54 -14.14 1.96
CA ALA A 69 -3.69 -14.59 0.84
C ALA A 69 -2.70 -13.50 0.39
N LEU A 70 -3.12 -12.23 0.38
CA LEU A 70 -2.23 -11.09 0.10
C LEU A 70 -1.22 -10.89 1.22
N TRP A 71 -1.63 -10.98 2.49
CA TRP A 71 -0.75 -10.87 3.66
C TRP A 71 0.41 -11.86 3.62
N LYS A 72 0.18 -13.09 3.18
CA LYS A 72 1.27 -14.08 3.02
C LYS A 72 2.28 -13.72 1.94
N ARG A 73 1.84 -12.99 0.92
CA ARG A 73 2.63 -12.62 -0.25
C ARG A 73 3.22 -11.22 -0.15
N LEU A 74 3.00 -10.51 0.96
CA LEU A 74 3.55 -9.18 1.17
C LEU A 74 5.08 -9.10 0.96
N PRO A 75 5.90 -10.07 1.42
CA PRO A 75 7.33 -10.07 1.12
C PRO A 75 7.64 -10.00 -0.38
N GLU A 76 6.89 -10.73 -1.20
CA GLU A 76 7.04 -10.76 -2.66
C GLU A 76 6.56 -9.46 -3.30
N LEU A 77 5.48 -8.88 -2.77
CA LEU A 77 4.81 -7.72 -3.35
C LEU A 77 5.55 -6.41 -3.10
N ILE A 78 6.09 -6.22 -1.88
CA ILE A 78 6.68 -4.94 -1.44
C ILE A 78 8.10 -5.07 -0.88
N GLY A 79 8.64 -6.28 -0.74
CA GLY A 79 9.96 -6.54 -0.15
C GLY A 79 9.92 -6.62 1.39
N GLU A 80 10.84 -7.38 1.99
CA GLU A 80 10.87 -7.66 3.44
C GLU A 80 10.93 -6.40 4.31
N ALA A 81 11.76 -5.41 3.92
CA ALA A 81 11.89 -4.15 4.63
C ALA A 81 10.57 -3.35 4.68
N ALA A 82 9.71 -3.52 3.67
CA ALA A 82 8.42 -2.84 3.60
C ALA A 82 7.31 -3.56 4.38
N ILE A 83 7.51 -4.80 4.83
CA ILE A 83 6.57 -5.50 5.72
C ILE A 83 6.59 -4.85 7.11
N CYS A 84 7.79 -4.59 7.62
CA CYS A 84 7.98 -3.79 8.85
C CYS A 84 7.47 -2.36 8.66
N ALA A 85 7.61 -1.79 7.45
CA ALA A 85 7.10 -0.45 7.14
C ALA A 85 5.60 -0.40 6.79
N CYS A 86 4.91 -1.52 6.53
CA CYS A 86 3.45 -1.53 6.51
C CYS A 86 2.92 -1.29 7.94
N VAL A 87 3.61 -1.84 8.95
CA VAL A 87 3.35 -1.54 10.37
C VAL A 87 3.84 -0.14 10.77
N ILE A 88 4.85 0.40 10.08
CA ILE A 88 5.46 1.71 10.36
C ILE A 88 5.77 2.44 9.04
N ALA A 89 4.76 2.95 8.34
CA ALA A 89 5.03 3.73 7.15
C ALA A 89 5.61 5.07 7.66
N LYS A 90 6.91 5.29 7.44
CA LYS A 90 7.58 6.55 7.77
C LYS A 90 8.48 7.02 6.63
N THR A 91 8.11 6.72 5.38
CA THR A 91 8.82 7.23 4.21
C THR A 91 8.12 8.49 3.69
N LYS A 92 8.74 9.65 3.97
CA LYS A 92 8.42 10.92 3.32
C LYS A 92 8.82 10.78 1.85
N SER A 93 7.90 11.09 0.94
CA SER A 93 8.04 11.02 -0.53
C SER A 93 8.14 9.60 -1.11
N LEU A 94 7.03 9.12 -1.67
CA LEU A 94 7.03 7.98 -2.59
C LEU A 94 6.82 8.51 -4.00
N ASN A 95 7.92 8.74 -4.71
CA ASN A 95 7.89 9.05 -6.13
C ASN A 95 7.82 7.72 -6.92
N TRP A 96 6.61 7.17 -7.04
CA TRP A 96 6.36 5.86 -7.67
C TRP A 96 6.62 5.90 -9.18
N ARG A 97 7.83 5.52 -9.60
CA ARG A 97 8.11 5.29 -11.03
C ARG A 97 7.33 4.07 -11.54
N PRO A 98 6.87 4.06 -12.81
CA PRO A 98 6.27 2.88 -13.41
C PRO A 98 7.23 1.69 -13.38
N MET A 99 6.72 0.49 -13.09
CA MET A 99 7.49 -0.75 -13.23
C MET A 99 7.91 -0.92 -14.70
N PRO A 100 9.20 -1.23 -14.99
CA PRO A 100 9.57 -1.77 -16.28
C PRO A 100 8.92 -3.16 -16.48
N PRO A 101 8.68 -3.59 -17.72
CA PRO A 101 7.92 -4.81 -18.06
C PRO A 101 8.56 -6.14 -17.61
N HIS A 102 9.72 -6.11 -16.95
CA HIS A 102 10.39 -7.30 -16.42
C HIS A 102 10.75 -7.13 -14.94
N PRO A 103 10.46 -8.12 -14.09
CA PRO A 103 10.79 -8.07 -12.66
C PRO A 103 12.29 -8.28 -12.50
N LYS A 104 13.03 -7.21 -12.21
CA LYS A 104 14.36 -7.33 -11.60
C LYS A 104 14.23 -7.12 -10.08
N PRO A 105 15.05 -7.81 -9.27
CA PRO A 105 14.96 -7.72 -7.81
C PRO A 105 15.14 -6.27 -7.35
N ALA A 106 14.08 -5.78 -6.70
CA ALA A 106 13.94 -4.59 -5.88
C ALA A 106 15.20 -3.74 -5.63
N SER A 107 15.48 -2.76 -6.50
CA SER A 107 16.17 -1.53 -6.12
C SER A 107 15.13 -0.41 -6.01
N TRP A 108 14.38 -0.39 -4.90
CA TRP A 108 13.49 0.72 -4.55
C TRP A 108 14.34 1.91 -4.09
N ILE A 109 14.93 2.64 -5.05
CA ILE A 109 15.71 3.84 -4.74
C ILE A 109 14.75 4.99 -4.47
N CYS A 110 14.66 5.34 -3.20
CA CYS A 110 14.12 6.60 -2.70
C CYS A 110 14.94 7.76 -3.29
N ARG A 111 14.31 8.63 -4.07
CA ARG A 111 14.73 10.02 -4.27
C ARG A 111 13.51 10.91 -4.11
#